data_AF-A0A7S0YS96-F1
#
_entry.id   AF-A0A7S0YS96-F1
#
_cell.length_a   1.000
_cell.length_b   1.000
_cell.length_c   1.000
_cell.angle_alpha   90.00
_cell.angle_beta   90.00
_cell.angle_gamma   90.00
#
_symmetry.space_group_name_H-M   'P 1'
#
loop_
_entity.id
_entity.type
_entity.pdbx_description
1 polymer ?
#
loop_
_entity_poly.entity_id
_entity_poly.type
_entity_poly.pdbx_seq_one_letter_code
_entity_poly.pdbx_strand_id
1 'polypeptide(L)'
;QLHRSKKIDFIEQFNEKLLVKQENENLQIIDVRTGDRTEVPSSHFMTPSAFIFLYENQLFLTFRQRNVAVWNFRGEKVTSFEDHTLWHQDCNTNNIYITSQQDLIISYCKQQDGSELGSINVSNILNGSCVARVRTRQGNIKDRMALEDVTALFYNEERNEIYTGNRDGKVHVWSN
;
A
#
# COMPACT_ATOMS: atom_id res chain seq x y z
N GLN A 1 10.67 -20.15 -17.52
CA GLN A 1 9.71 -21.21 -17.91
C GLN A 1 8.91 -21.58 -16.67
N LEU A 2 7.60 -21.83 -16.76
CA LEU A 2 6.79 -22.22 -15.59
C LEU A 2 6.99 -23.70 -15.24
N HIS A 3 7.12 -24.00 -13.95
CA HIS A 3 7.32 -25.35 -13.45
C HIS A 3 5.95 -26.02 -13.22
N ARG A 4 5.65 -27.10 -13.95
CA ARG A 4 4.33 -27.77 -13.89
C ARG A 4 3.96 -28.32 -12.51
N SER A 5 4.94 -28.59 -11.66
CA SER A 5 4.75 -29.11 -10.30
C SER A 5 4.58 -28.04 -9.23
N LYS A 6 4.77 -26.75 -9.56
CA LYS A 6 4.73 -25.65 -8.60
C LYS A 6 3.42 -24.89 -8.68
N LYS A 7 2.84 -24.59 -7.53
CA LYS A 7 1.62 -23.77 -7.39
C LYS A 7 1.87 -22.38 -7.99
N ILE A 8 0.86 -21.84 -8.67
CA ILE A 8 0.79 -20.41 -9.03
C ILE A 8 0.33 -19.65 -7.79
N ASP A 9 1.19 -18.76 -7.28
CA ASP A 9 0.86 -17.89 -6.15
C ASP A 9 -0.10 -16.80 -6.60
N PHE A 10 0.18 -16.15 -7.73
CA PHE A 10 -0.73 -15.19 -8.37
C PHE A 10 -0.45 -15.06 -9.87
N ILE A 11 -1.47 -14.57 -10.57
CA ILE A 11 -1.40 -14.09 -11.95
C ILE A 11 -2.19 -12.79 -12.05
N GLU A 12 -1.56 -11.74 -12.55
CA GLU A 12 -2.19 -10.42 -12.67
C GLU A 12 -1.78 -9.78 -14.00
N GLN A 13 -2.70 -9.08 -14.65
CA GLN A 13 -2.42 -8.37 -15.91
C GLN A 13 -2.60 -6.87 -15.71
N PHE A 14 -1.57 -6.11 -16.12
CA PHE A 14 -1.60 -4.66 -16.17
C PHE A 14 -1.26 -4.21 -17.59
N ASN A 15 -2.25 -3.68 -18.30
CA ASN A 15 -2.14 -3.38 -19.73
C ASN A 15 -1.58 -4.60 -20.47
N GLU A 16 -0.34 -4.52 -20.92
CA GLU A 16 0.36 -5.54 -21.71
C GLU A 16 1.37 -6.35 -20.89
N LYS A 17 1.46 -6.08 -19.59
CA LYS A 17 2.40 -6.75 -18.69
C LYS A 17 1.63 -7.79 -17.89
N LEU A 18 1.95 -9.06 -18.12
CA LEU A 18 1.44 -10.18 -17.35
C LEU A 18 2.45 -10.54 -16.26
N LEU A 19 2.05 -10.40 -15.00
CA LEU A 19 2.84 -10.77 -13.84
C LEU A 19 2.45 -12.18 -13.42
N VAL A 20 3.42 -13.08 -13.37
CA VAL A 20 3.21 -14.47 -12.96
C VAL A 20 4.22 -14.83 -11.88
N LYS A 21 3.73 -15.35 -10.76
CA LYS A 21 4.58 -15.85 -9.68
C LYS A 21 4.19 -17.26 -9.30
N GLN A 22 5.19 -18.13 -9.23
CA GLN A 22 5.04 -19.46 -8.65
C GLN A 22 5.66 -19.51 -7.26
N GLU A 23 5.18 -20.46 -6.46
CA GLU A 23 5.70 -20.74 -5.13
C GLU A 23 7.21 -20.98 -5.18
N ASN A 24 7.96 -20.25 -4.37
CA ASN A 24 9.43 -20.31 -4.28
C ASN A 24 10.19 -20.07 -5.62
N GLU A 25 9.56 -19.46 -6.61
CA GLU A 25 10.18 -19.12 -7.91
C GLU A 25 10.34 -17.61 -8.11
N ASN A 26 11.07 -17.20 -9.16
CA ASN A 26 11.16 -15.79 -9.54
C ASN A 26 9.80 -15.22 -9.97
N LEU A 27 9.59 -13.92 -9.75
CA LEU A 27 8.52 -13.19 -10.42
C LEU A 27 8.87 -13.10 -11.90
N GLN A 28 7.87 -13.33 -12.76
CA GLN A 28 8.00 -13.17 -14.20
C GLN A 28 7.10 -12.01 -14.62
N ILE A 29 7.66 -11.02 -15.29
CA ILE A 29 6.92 -9.94 -15.93
C ILE A 29 7.05 -10.16 -17.43
N ILE A 30 5.94 -10.47 -18.09
CA ILE A 30 5.89 -10.88 -19.48
C ILE A 30 5.16 -9.79 -20.26
N ASP A 31 5.80 -9.28 -21.31
CA ASP A 31 5.11 -8.46 -22.30
C ASP A 31 4.29 -9.36 -23.22
N VAL A 32 2.96 -9.26 -23.17
CA VAL A 32 2.06 -10.19 -23.88
C VAL A 32 2.05 -9.97 -25.39
N ARG A 33 2.52 -8.81 -25.88
CA ARG A 33 2.58 -8.54 -27.32
C ARG A 33 3.84 -9.12 -27.96
N THR A 34 4.96 -9.00 -27.27
CA THR A 34 6.29 -9.36 -27.79
C THR A 34 6.78 -10.72 -27.29
N GLY A 35 6.28 -11.17 -26.13
CA GLY A 35 6.80 -12.34 -25.43
C GLY A 35 8.05 -12.05 -24.57
N ASP A 36 8.52 -10.80 -24.55
CA ASP A 36 9.69 -10.41 -23.76
C ASP A 36 9.44 -10.63 -22.27
N ARG A 37 10.47 -11.11 -21.56
CA ARG A 37 10.34 -11.56 -20.18
C ARG A 37 11.43 -10.96 -19.30
N THR A 38 11.00 -10.33 -18.22
CA THR A 38 11.85 -9.89 -17.12
C THR A 38 11.61 -10.80 -15.92
N GLU A 39 12.69 -11.21 -15.26
CA GLU A 39 12.61 -12.00 -14.03
C GLU A 39 13.13 -11.22 -12.84
N VAL A 40 12.39 -11.25 -11.73
CA VAL A 40 12.86 -10.71 -10.44
C VAL A 40 13.13 -11.86 -9.49
N PRO A 41 14.36 -11.99 -8.94
CA PRO A 41 14.70 -13.04 -8.01
C PRO A 41 13.72 -13.13 -6.84
N SER A 42 13.38 -14.35 -6.42
CA SER A 42 12.51 -14.59 -5.27
C SER A 42 13.05 -14.01 -3.95
N SER A 43 14.37 -13.82 -3.84
CA SER A 43 15.03 -13.12 -2.74
C SER A 43 14.74 -11.62 -2.69
N HIS A 44 14.41 -11.01 -3.84
CA HIS A 44 14.09 -9.59 -3.95
C HIS A 44 12.57 -9.34 -3.97
N PHE A 45 11.82 -10.25 -4.60
CA PHE A 45 10.38 -10.18 -4.72
C PHE A 45 9.71 -11.37 -4.03
N MET A 46 9.29 -11.16 -2.79
CA MET A 46 8.46 -12.11 -2.06
C MET A 46 6.99 -11.92 -2.45
N THR A 47 6.24 -13.02 -2.51
CA THR A 47 4.80 -12.99 -2.80
C THR A 47 4.07 -12.03 -1.84
N PRO A 48 3.43 -10.96 -2.35
CA PRO A 48 2.68 -10.01 -1.54
C PRO A 48 1.27 -10.52 -1.27
N SER A 49 0.59 -9.90 -0.31
CA SER A 49 -0.82 -10.18 0.01
C SER A 49 -1.79 -9.50 -0.95
N ALA A 50 -1.40 -8.35 -1.51
CA ALA A 50 -2.23 -7.58 -2.42
C ALA A 50 -1.38 -6.69 -3.34
N PHE A 51 -2.02 -6.25 -4.42
CA PHE A 51 -1.49 -5.33 -5.40
C PHE A 51 -2.43 -4.15 -5.57
N ILE A 52 -1.87 -2.97 -5.80
CA ILE A 52 -2.61 -1.84 -6.36
C ILE A 52 -1.85 -1.31 -7.57
N PHE A 53 -2.50 -1.31 -8.73
CA PHE A 53 -1.93 -0.81 -9.96
C PHE A 53 -2.08 0.70 -10.08
N LEU A 54 -0.99 1.37 -10.45
CA LEU A 54 -0.93 2.81 -10.70
C LEU A 54 -0.81 3.02 -12.21
N TYR A 55 -1.96 3.11 -12.87
CA TYR A 55 -2.07 3.17 -14.33
C TYR A 55 -1.35 4.37 -14.95
N GLU A 56 -1.50 5.55 -14.35
CA GLU A 56 -0.93 6.80 -14.87
C GLU A 56 0.60 6.78 -14.79
N ASN A 57 1.13 6.21 -13.70
CA ASN A 57 2.57 6.18 -13.45
C ASN A 57 3.27 4.94 -14.01
N GLN A 58 2.53 3.95 -14.53
CA GLN A 58 3.04 2.64 -14.90
C GLN A 58 3.85 1.97 -13.76
N LEU A 59 3.29 2.04 -12.55
CA LEU A 59 3.85 1.45 -11.34
C LEU A 59 2.83 0.51 -10.71
N PHE A 60 3.28 -0.27 -9.73
CA PHE A 60 2.39 -1.01 -8.86
C PHE A 60 2.89 -1.01 -7.42
N LEU A 61 1.95 -0.94 -6.49
CA LEU A 61 2.17 -1.11 -5.07
C LEU A 61 2.04 -2.59 -4.72
N THR A 62 2.97 -3.09 -3.94
CA THR A 62 2.87 -4.40 -3.30
C THR A 62 2.71 -4.21 -1.80
N PHE A 63 1.79 -4.97 -1.23
CA PHE A 63 1.53 -4.99 0.20
C PHE A 63 1.97 -6.33 0.76
N ARG A 64 2.80 -6.32 1.78
CA ARG A 64 3.22 -7.56 2.43
C ARG A 64 3.37 -7.33 3.92
N GLN A 65 2.64 -8.11 4.72
CA GLN A 65 2.56 -7.90 6.16
C GLN A 65 2.09 -6.47 6.45
N ARG A 66 2.99 -5.57 6.82
CA ARG A 66 2.65 -4.17 7.13
C ARG A 66 3.36 -3.17 6.23
N ASN A 67 4.17 -3.66 5.30
CA ASN A 67 5.03 -2.83 4.47
C ASN A 67 4.41 -2.64 3.09
N VAL A 68 4.60 -1.45 2.57
CA VAL A 68 4.24 -1.08 1.20
C VAL A 68 5.53 -0.83 0.42
N ALA A 69 5.61 -1.34 -0.79
CA ALA A 69 6.72 -1.08 -1.71
C ALA A 69 6.20 -0.75 -3.10
N VAL A 70 6.92 0.11 -3.80
CA VAL A 70 6.58 0.58 -5.15
C VAL A 70 7.52 -0.07 -6.14
N TRP A 71 6.96 -0.62 -7.21
CA TRP A 71 7.69 -1.35 -8.23
C TRP A 71 7.34 -0.85 -9.62
N ASN A 72 8.31 -0.96 -10.53
CA ASN A 72 8.08 -0.77 -11.96
C ASN A 72 8.02 -2.11 -12.70
N PHE A 73 7.61 -2.07 -13.97
CA PHE A 73 7.51 -3.27 -14.82
C PHE A 73 8.86 -3.77 -15.37
N ARG A 74 9.98 -3.12 -15.01
CA ARG A 74 11.33 -3.70 -15.18
C ARG A 74 11.73 -4.56 -13.97
N GLY A 75 10.84 -4.71 -12.98
CA GLY A 75 11.10 -5.52 -11.79
C GLY A 75 11.98 -4.83 -10.75
N GLU A 76 12.16 -3.52 -10.86
CA GLU A 76 12.95 -2.73 -9.92
C GLU A 76 12.03 -2.18 -8.83
N LYS A 77 12.48 -2.27 -7.57
CA LYS A 77 11.84 -1.57 -6.46
C LYS A 77 12.20 -0.09 -6.55
N VAL A 78 11.23 0.75 -6.86
CA VAL A 78 11.38 2.20 -7.04
C VAL A 78 11.56 2.89 -5.69
N THR A 79 10.69 2.57 -4.73
CA THR A 79 10.80 3.09 -3.37
C THR A 79 10.09 2.19 -2.35
N SER A 80 10.34 2.46 -1.09
CA SER A 80 9.60 1.95 0.07
C SER A 80 9.36 3.10 1.02
N PHE A 81 8.34 2.95 1.86
CA PHE A 81 7.94 4.02 2.76
C PHE A 81 8.53 3.79 4.15
N GLU A 82 9.24 4.78 4.68
CA GLU A 82 9.88 4.67 5.99
C GLU A 82 8.87 4.66 7.16
N ASP A 83 7.69 5.25 6.94
CA ASP A 83 6.71 5.48 7.99
C ASP A 83 5.37 4.77 7.79
N HIS A 84 5.14 4.14 6.64
CA HIS A 84 3.89 3.43 6.33
C HIS A 84 3.91 1.98 6.83
N THR A 85 4.06 1.80 8.14
CA THR A 85 3.78 0.51 8.77
C THR A 85 2.27 0.39 8.96
N LEU A 86 1.57 -0.35 8.10
CA LEU A 86 0.11 -0.48 8.17
C LEU A 86 -0.38 -1.05 9.52
N TRP A 87 -1.51 -0.52 10.00
CA TRP A 87 -2.11 -0.92 11.28
C TRP A 87 -2.64 -2.36 11.29
N HIS A 88 -3.25 -2.79 10.19
CA HIS A 88 -3.68 -4.17 9.98
C HIS A 88 -2.59 -4.96 9.27
N GLN A 89 -2.45 -6.25 9.59
CA GLN A 89 -1.58 -7.12 8.80
C GLN A 89 -2.29 -7.44 7.50
N ASP A 90 -1.52 -7.40 6.42
CA ASP A 90 -1.95 -7.57 5.05
C ASP A 90 -2.95 -6.47 4.64
N CYS A 91 -2.89 -6.06 3.37
CA CYS A 91 -3.62 -4.88 2.89
C CYS A 91 -5.12 -4.98 3.19
N ASN A 92 -5.64 -4.09 4.04
CA ASN A 92 -7.07 -3.79 4.08
C ASN A 92 -7.31 -2.52 3.27
N THR A 93 -7.80 -2.67 2.05
CA THR A 93 -8.07 -1.54 1.14
C THR A 93 -9.02 -0.51 1.76
N ASN A 94 -9.82 -0.88 2.76
CA ASN A 94 -10.68 0.07 3.48
C ASN A 94 -9.90 1.10 4.29
N ASN A 95 -8.61 0.88 4.57
CA ASN A 95 -7.78 1.77 5.37
C ASN A 95 -6.71 2.51 4.56
N ILE A 96 -6.76 2.40 3.23
CA ILE A 96 -5.80 2.98 2.30
C ILE A 96 -6.57 3.77 1.25
N TYR A 97 -6.10 4.98 0.99
CA TYR A 97 -6.57 5.81 -0.11
C TYR A 97 -5.38 6.22 -0.96
N ILE A 98 -5.56 6.18 -2.28
CA ILE A 98 -4.58 6.67 -3.26
C ILE A 98 -5.27 7.80 -4.01
N THR A 99 -4.60 8.95 -4.09
CA THR A 99 -5.13 10.12 -4.78
C THR A 99 -5.36 9.85 -6.26
N SER A 100 -6.27 10.62 -6.86
CA SER A 100 -6.58 10.58 -8.29
C SER A 100 -5.35 10.74 -9.17
N GLN A 101 -4.40 11.59 -8.74
CA GLN A 101 -3.11 11.82 -9.40
C GLN A 101 -2.08 10.70 -9.15
N GLN A 102 -2.41 9.70 -8.32
CA GLN A 102 -1.55 8.57 -7.98
C GLN A 102 -0.17 8.97 -7.42
N ASP A 103 -0.10 10.13 -6.78
CA ASP A 103 1.11 10.72 -6.22
C ASP A 103 1.19 10.55 -4.70
N LEU A 104 0.05 10.42 -4.02
CA LEU A 104 -0.04 10.26 -2.57
C LEU A 104 -0.74 8.96 -2.18
N ILE A 105 -0.23 8.33 -1.14
CA ILE A 105 -0.89 7.26 -0.40
C ILE A 105 -1.22 7.77 1.00
N ILE A 106 -2.47 7.57 1.40
CA ILE A 106 -2.99 7.93 2.72
C ILE A 106 -3.42 6.65 3.40
N SER A 107 -2.79 6.31 4.53
CA SER A 107 -3.05 5.03 5.20
C SER A 107 -3.18 5.18 6.70
N TYR A 108 -3.98 4.29 7.29
CA TYR A 108 -3.98 4.07 8.73
C TYR A 108 -2.81 3.16 9.14
N CYS A 109 -1.88 3.71 9.90
CA CYS A 109 -0.59 3.14 10.23
C CYS A 109 -0.40 2.94 11.75
N LYS A 110 0.53 2.07 12.11
CA LYS A 110 1.09 2.01 13.46
C LYS A 110 2.04 3.17 13.70
N GLN A 111 2.05 3.67 14.93
CA GLN A 111 3.08 4.60 15.37
C GLN A 111 4.37 3.85 15.72
N GLN A 112 5.51 4.45 15.38
CA GLN A 112 6.83 3.86 15.60
C GLN A 112 7.34 3.98 17.05
N ASP A 113 6.62 4.72 17.89
CA ASP A 113 6.96 4.95 19.31
C ASP A 113 6.41 3.85 20.25
N GLY A 114 5.83 2.78 19.68
CA GLY A 114 5.20 1.72 20.46
C GLY A 114 3.84 2.09 21.05
N SER A 115 3.25 3.22 20.64
CA SER A 115 1.90 3.59 21.01
C SER A 115 0.89 2.55 20.50
N GLU A 116 -0.05 2.18 21.38
CA GLU A 116 -1.23 1.37 21.04
C GLU A 116 -2.29 2.16 20.27
N LEU A 117 -1.97 3.38 19.84
CA LEU A 117 -2.82 4.21 18.99
C LEU A 117 -2.25 4.26 17.58
N GLY A 118 -3.11 4.22 16.57
CA GLY A 118 -2.67 4.38 15.19
C GLY A 118 -2.37 5.84 14.84
N SER A 119 -1.91 6.04 13.63
CA SER A 119 -1.73 7.34 12.99
C SER A 119 -2.28 7.30 11.57
N ILE A 120 -2.62 8.45 11.02
CA ILE A 120 -2.91 8.56 9.60
C ILE A 120 -1.66 9.17 8.95
N ASN A 121 -1.08 8.45 8.01
CA ASN A 121 0.12 8.89 7.32
C ASN A 121 -0.24 9.25 5.89
N VAL A 122 0.29 10.37 5.42
CA VAL A 122 0.20 10.82 4.02
C VAL A 122 1.62 10.82 3.48
N SER A 123 1.90 9.98 2.49
CA SER A 123 3.24 9.86 1.93
C SER A 123 3.22 9.93 0.41
N ASN A 124 4.29 10.48 -0.17
CA ASN A 124 4.46 10.54 -1.60
C ASN A 124 4.87 9.17 -2.15
N ILE A 125 4.13 8.68 -3.14
CA ILE A 125 4.31 7.35 -3.73
C ILE A 125 5.62 7.24 -4.50
N LEU A 126 6.05 8.30 -5.19
CA LEU A 126 7.21 8.24 -6.07
C LEU A 126 8.53 8.20 -5.29
N ASN A 127 8.65 8.98 -4.22
CA ASN A 127 9.87 9.07 -3.44
C ASN A 127 9.79 8.40 -2.06
N GLY A 128 8.61 7.99 -1.59
CA GLY A 128 8.40 7.31 -0.32
C GLY A 128 8.39 8.22 0.92
N SER A 129 8.53 9.54 0.73
CA SER A 129 8.63 10.51 1.84
C SER A 129 7.29 10.78 2.52
N CYS A 130 7.33 10.96 3.84
CA CYS A 130 6.17 11.43 4.63
C CYS A 130 5.90 12.90 4.34
N VAL A 131 4.69 13.21 3.86
CA VAL A 131 4.24 14.58 3.60
C VAL A 131 3.49 15.14 4.81
N ALA A 132 2.66 14.32 5.45
CA ALA A 132 1.92 14.71 6.64
C ALA A 132 1.62 13.51 7.54
N ARG A 133 1.41 13.78 8.83
CA ARG A 133 0.98 12.76 9.78
C ARG A 133 0.00 13.28 10.81
N VAL A 134 -1.15 12.61 10.92
CA VAL A 134 -2.12 12.82 11.99
C VAL A 134 -1.82 11.83 13.11
N ARG A 135 -1.55 12.35 14.30
CA ARG A 135 -1.23 11.59 15.51
C ARG A 135 -1.96 12.21 16.69
N THR A 136 -2.29 11.40 17.68
CA THR A 136 -2.78 11.88 18.97
C THR A 136 -1.72 12.77 19.62
N ARG A 137 -2.03 14.04 19.87
CA ARG A 137 -1.20 14.89 20.73
C ARG A 137 -1.43 14.52 22.19
N GLN A 138 -0.37 14.41 22.99
CA GLN A 138 -0.48 14.05 24.40
C GLN A 138 -1.51 14.93 25.12
N GLY A 139 -2.51 14.30 25.74
CA GLY A 139 -3.58 14.97 26.49
C GLY A 139 -4.90 15.20 25.73
N ASN A 140 -4.97 15.00 24.41
CA ASN A 140 -6.23 15.14 23.67
C ASN A 140 -7.01 13.81 23.61
N ILE A 141 -7.97 13.65 24.52
CA ILE A 141 -8.85 12.48 24.60
C ILE A 141 -9.66 12.29 23.30
N LYS A 142 -10.06 13.37 22.62
CA LYS A 142 -10.86 13.27 21.40
C LYS A 142 -10.08 12.65 20.26
N ASP A 143 -8.83 13.09 20.05
CA ASP A 143 -7.96 12.53 19.00
C ASP A 143 -7.66 11.06 19.27
N ARG A 144 -7.45 10.72 20.56
CA ARG A 144 -7.24 9.34 20.99
C ARG A 144 -8.41 8.45 20.59
N MET A 145 -9.64 8.85 20.92
CA MET A 145 -10.83 8.07 20.58
C MET A 145 -11.07 7.98 19.07
N ALA A 146 -10.66 9.01 18.32
CA ALA A 146 -10.84 9.08 16.87
C ALA A 146 -9.84 8.21 16.08
N LEU A 147 -8.66 7.95 16.66
CA LEU A 147 -7.61 7.09 16.10
C LEU A 147 -7.55 5.70 16.76
N GLU A 148 -8.48 5.39 17.66
CA GLU A 148 -8.59 4.06 18.27
C GLU A 148 -9.43 3.16 17.36
N ASP A 149 -8.91 1.96 17.06
CA ASP A 149 -9.61 0.93 16.28
C ASP A 149 -10.22 1.43 14.95
N VAL A 150 -9.47 2.23 14.17
CA VAL A 150 -9.92 2.68 12.83
C VAL A 150 -10.10 1.47 11.90
N THR A 151 -11.28 1.39 11.29
CA THR A 151 -11.73 0.31 10.40
C THR A 151 -11.93 0.76 8.96
N ALA A 152 -12.11 2.07 8.74
CA ALA A 152 -12.25 2.65 7.41
C ALA A 152 -11.58 4.04 7.34
N LEU A 153 -11.03 4.37 6.18
CA LEU A 153 -10.41 5.64 5.86
C LEU A 153 -10.83 6.08 4.45
N PHE A 154 -11.16 7.36 4.31
CA PHE A 154 -11.42 8.00 3.03
C PHE A 154 -10.81 9.40 3.02
N TYR A 155 -10.35 9.86 1.87
CA TYR A 155 -9.86 11.22 1.70
C TYR A 155 -10.69 11.94 0.63
N ASN A 156 -11.23 13.09 1.01
CA ASN A 156 -11.91 13.99 0.09
C ASN A 156 -10.88 14.98 -0.47
N GLU A 157 -10.44 14.74 -1.71
CA GLU A 157 -9.45 15.59 -2.40
C GLU A 157 -9.95 17.02 -2.64
N GLU A 158 -11.25 17.22 -2.89
CA GLU A 158 -11.82 18.55 -3.13
C GLU A 158 -11.82 19.42 -1.87
N ARG A 159 -12.06 18.80 -0.71
CA ARG A 159 -12.17 19.49 0.58
C ARG A 159 -10.88 19.43 1.40
N ASN A 160 -9.90 18.64 0.97
CA ASN A 160 -8.68 18.34 1.73
C ASN A 160 -9.00 17.83 3.15
N GLU A 161 -9.97 16.91 3.25
CA GLU A 161 -10.48 16.35 4.50
C GLU A 161 -10.30 14.83 4.53
N ILE A 162 -9.79 14.30 5.64
CA ILE A 162 -9.73 12.85 5.87
C ILE A 162 -10.92 12.45 6.75
N TYR A 163 -11.59 11.37 6.37
CA TYR A 163 -12.69 10.77 7.10
C TYR A 163 -12.24 9.41 7.62
N THR A 164 -12.40 9.17 8.92
CA THR A 164 -12.15 7.84 9.52
C THR A 164 -13.39 7.29 10.20
N GLY A 165 -13.63 5.99 10.01
CA GLY A 165 -14.62 5.21 10.74
C GLY A 165 -13.93 4.26 11.72
N ASN A 166 -14.49 4.06 12.92
CA ASN A 166 -13.94 3.14 13.92
C ASN A 166 -14.92 2.01 14.30
N ARG A 167 -14.46 1.07 15.13
CA ARG A 167 -15.26 -0.10 15.57
C ARG A 167 -16.53 0.27 16.36
N ASP A 168 -16.56 1.44 16.98
CA ASP A 168 -17.75 1.96 17.68
C ASP A 168 -18.84 2.49 16.71
N GLY A 169 -18.56 2.53 15.41
CA GLY A 169 -19.46 3.12 14.41
C GLY A 169 -19.42 4.65 14.37
N LYS A 170 -18.39 5.28 14.94
CA LYS A 170 -18.21 6.74 14.89
C LYS A 170 -17.43 7.14 13.64
N VAL A 171 -17.78 8.31 13.09
CA VAL A 171 -17.06 8.94 11.99
C VAL A 171 -16.39 10.21 12.50
N HIS A 172 -15.10 10.36 12.16
CA HIS A 172 -14.28 11.52 12.52
C HIS A 172 -13.77 12.19 11.25
N VAL A 173 -13.68 13.53 11.28
CA VAL A 173 -13.18 14.35 10.18
C VAL A 173 -11.90 15.05 10.62
N TRP A 174 -10.89 15.00 9.79
CA TRP A 174 -9.60 15.65 9.97
C TRP A 174 -9.40 16.66 8.84
N SER A 175 -9.24 17.93 9.18
CA SER A 175 -8.95 19.01 8.24
C SER A 175 -7.73 19.79 8.73
N ASN A 176 -7.16 20.58 7.83
CA ASN A 176 -6.14 21.56 8.17
C ASN A 176 -6.73 22.77 8.92
#